data_AF-A0A1Q7TNJ5-F1
#
_entry.id   AF-A0A1Q7TNJ5-F1
#
_cell.length_a   1.000
_cell.length_b   1.000
_cell.length_c   1.000
_cell.angle_alpha   90.00
_cell.angle_beta   90.00
_cell.angle_gamma   90.00
#
_symmetry.space_group_name_H-M   'P 1'
#
loop_
_entity.id
_entity.type
_entity.pdbx_description
1 polymer ?
#
loop_
_entity_poly.entity_id
_entity_poly.type
_entity_poly.pdbx_seq_one_letter_code
_entity_poly.pdbx_strand_id
1 'polypeptide(L)'
;MLREYALYRVFNAVTDTSFRVRLAHMTYVDSARHDTISRYGFLIESDTALATRIAATPVRATNVYDPVIENSYMTLVAVFQYLIGNNDWSVWGRHNIAIFQQTADPRPLLGVPYDFDFSGAVNAPYATPPPQVPVKTVRDRWYRGFCQPDSVLQGALARFRAAKDSIYANVRAVPDLPEGDVRNVLEYFDDFFKVIENPGAVRREFVRNCRTLQLR
;
A
#
# COMPACT_ATOMS: atom_id res chain seq x y z
N MET A 1 -6.40 -12.78 0.13
CA MET A 1 -6.74 -12.49 -1.28
C MET A 1 -7.88 -11.48 -1.46
N LEU A 2 -9.17 -11.74 -1.17
CA LEU A 2 -10.21 -10.70 -1.41
C LEU A 2 -10.01 -9.40 -0.60
N ARG A 3 -9.55 -9.51 0.66
CA ARG A 3 -9.12 -8.35 1.47
C ARG A 3 -7.98 -7.58 0.79
N GLU A 4 -7.01 -8.30 0.23
CA GLU A 4 -5.86 -7.72 -0.45
C GLU A 4 -6.26 -7.01 -1.76
N TYR A 5 -7.13 -7.63 -2.55
CA TYR A 5 -7.77 -7.03 -3.71
C TYR A 5 -8.45 -5.69 -3.36
N ALA A 6 -9.12 -5.62 -2.20
CA ALA A 6 -9.69 -4.37 -1.69
C ALA A 6 -8.62 -3.29 -1.48
N LEU A 7 -7.44 -3.65 -0.96
CA LEU A 7 -6.38 -2.69 -0.64
C LEU A 7 -5.77 -2.03 -1.88
N TYR A 8 -5.65 -2.76 -2.99
CA TYR A 8 -5.28 -2.16 -4.28
C TYR A 8 -6.27 -1.06 -4.69
N ARG A 9 -7.58 -1.36 -4.59
CA ARG A 9 -8.63 -0.40 -4.92
C ARG A 9 -8.68 0.79 -3.95
N VAL A 10 -8.40 0.55 -2.68
CA VAL A 10 -8.24 1.61 -1.66
C VAL A 10 -7.11 2.55 -2.06
N PHE A 11 -5.97 2.04 -2.52
CA PHE A 11 -4.87 2.90 -2.98
C PHE A 11 -5.22 3.64 -4.29
N ASN A 12 -5.95 3.01 -5.21
CA ASN A 12 -6.45 3.66 -6.42
C ASN A 12 -7.35 4.87 -6.10
N ALA A 13 -8.11 4.84 -5.00
CA ALA A 13 -8.93 5.97 -4.57
C ALA A 13 -8.10 7.18 -4.08
N VAL A 14 -6.85 6.96 -3.71
CA VAL A 14 -5.96 8.00 -3.19
C VAL A 14 -5.05 8.54 -4.30
N THR A 15 -4.67 7.73 -5.28
CA THR A 15 -3.77 8.15 -6.37
C THR A 15 -3.92 7.32 -7.64
N ASP A 16 -3.78 7.97 -8.79
CA ASP A 16 -3.66 7.27 -10.07
C ASP A 16 -2.30 6.58 -10.23
N THR A 17 -1.26 7.01 -9.52
CA THR A 17 0.05 6.34 -9.52
C THR A 17 0.00 5.11 -8.62
N SER A 18 -0.72 4.08 -9.06
CA SER A 18 -0.99 2.85 -8.31
C SER A 18 -1.34 1.74 -9.28
N PHE A 19 -1.05 0.47 -8.95
CA PHE A 19 -1.49 -0.64 -9.80
C PHE A 19 -3.00 -0.80 -9.78
N ARG A 20 -3.62 -0.95 -10.96
CA ARG A 20 -5.03 -1.36 -11.07
C ARG A 20 -5.16 -2.87 -10.94
N VAL A 21 -6.31 -3.32 -10.45
CA VAL A 21 -6.62 -4.75 -10.30
C VAL A 21 -7.97 -5.12 -10.89
N ARG A 22 -8.08 -6.35 -11.39
CA ARG A 22 -9.33 -6.93 -11.88
C ARG A 22 -9.59 -8.27 -11.22
N LEU A 23 -10.74 -8.40 -10.54
CA LEU A 23 -11.18 -9.66 -9.96
C LEU A 23 -11.47 -10.66 -11.09
N ALA A 24 -11.04 -11.91 -10.88
CA ALA A 24 -11.24 -13.01 -11.80
C ALA A 24 -11.81 -14.21 -11.04
N HIS A 25 -12.70 -14.95 -11.69
CA HIS A 25 -13.09 -16.28 -11.23
C HIS A 25 -12.25 -17.29 -12.02
N MET A 26 -11.32 -17.95 -11.33
CA MET A 26 -10.32 -18.82 -11.94
C MET A 26 -10.73 -20.27 -11.70
N THR A 27 -10.84 -21.05 -12.78
CA THR A 27 -11.05 -22.50 -12.70
C THR A 27 -9.71 -23.19 -12.95
N TYR A 28 -9.21 -23.88 -11.93
CA TYR A 28 -8.01 -24.69 -12.02
C TYR A 28 -8.41 -26.13 -12.37
N VAL A 29 -7.70 -26.73 -13.32
CA VAL A 29 -7.91 -28.12 -13.75
C VAL A 29 -6.75 -28.95 -13.20
N ASP A 30 -7.05 -29.94 -12.36
CA ASP A 30 -6.08 -30.92 -11.90
C ASP A 30 -5.84 -31.93 -13.03
N SER A 31 -4.72 -31.80 -13.75
CA SER A 31 -4.37 -32.66 -14.86
C SER A 31 -4.14 -34.13 -14.47
N ALA A 32 -3.92 -34.43 -13.18
CA ALA A 32 -3.75 -35.78 -12.69
C ALA A 32 -5.08 -36.43 -12.29
N ARG A 33 -6.03 -35.63 -11.78
CA ARG A 33 -7.33 -36.14 -11.28
C ARG A 33 -8.52 -35.87 -12.20
N HIS A 34 -8.35 -35.08 -13.26
CA HIS A 34 -9.43 -34.59 -14.12
C HIS A 34 -10.55 -33.85 -13.34
N ASP A 35 -10.21 -33.27 -12.20
CA ASP A 35 -11.12 -32.49 -11.36
C ASP A 35 -10.91 -30.99 -11.59
N THR A 36 -11.92 -30.19 -11.28
CA THR A 36 -11.86 -28.73 -11.41
C THR A 36 -12.23 -28.03 -10.12
N ILE A 37 -11.45 -27.01 -9.76
CA ILE A 37 -11.70 -26.19 -8.59
C ILE A 37 -11.77 -24.73 -9.03
N SER A 38 -12.92 -24.09 -8.81
CA SER A 38 -13.07 -22.66 -9.07
C SER A 38 -12.88 -21.85 -7.79
N ARG A 39 -12.04 -20.82 -7.87
CA ARG A 39 -11.79 -19.88 -6.78
C ARG A 39 -11.69 -18.48 -7.36
N TYR A 40 -11.94 -17.48 -6.53
CA TYR A 40 -11.52 -16.14 -6.88
C TYR A 40 -9.99 -16.09 -7.06
N GLY A 41 -9.56 -15.11 -7.85
CA GLY A 41 -8.21 -14.59 -7.96
C GLY A 41 -8.31 -13.15 -8.47
N PHE A 42 -7.21 -12.44 -8.61
CA PHE A 42 -7.22 -11.15 -9.29
C PHE A 42 -5.96 -10.95 -10.10
N LEU A 43 -6.09 -10.18 -11.17
CA LEU A 43 -5.00 -9.79 -12.05
C LEU A 43 -4.56 -8.39 -11.66
N ILE A 44 -3.24 -8.20 -11.55
CA ILE A 44 -2.61 -6.89 -11.32
C ILE A 44 -2.18 -6.34 -12.68
N GLU A 45 -2.39 -5.05 -12.90
CA GLU A 45 -1.88 -4.30 -14.04
C GLU A 45 -0.37 -4.53 -14.20
N SER A 46 0.10 -4.77 -15.43
CA SER A 46 1.52 -4.99 -15.68
C SER A 46 2.33 -3.69 -15.53
N ASP A 47 3.62 -3.81 -15.20
CA ASP A 47 4.53 -2.66 -15.13
C ASP A 47 4.49 -1.81 -16.40
N THR A 48 4.46 -2.42 -17.58
CA THR A 48 4.42 -1.71 -18.86
C THR A 48 3.11 -0.93 -19.04
N ALA A 49 1.98 -1.51 -18.65
CA ALA A 49 0.67 -0.86 -18.73
C ALA A 49 0.59 0.32 -17.76
N LEU A 50 1.03 0.12 -16.50
CA LEU A 50 1.12 1.19 -15.51
C LEU A 50 2.04 2.31 -16.00
N ALA A 51 3.26 1.97 -16.44
CA ALA A 51 4.26 2.92 -16.93
C ALA A 51 3.69 3.81 -18.05
N THR A 52 2.98 3.22 -19.00
CA THR A 52 2.29 3.96 -20.07
C THR A 52 1.25 4.93 -19.49
N ARG A 53 0.43 4.47 -18.54
CA ARG A 53 -0.66 5.25 -17.94
C ARG A 53 -0.17 6.44 -17.11
N ILE A 54 0.99 6.32 -16.45
CA ILE A 54 1.57 7.39 -15.62
C ILE A 54 2.68 8.17 -16.34
N ALA A 55 2.82 7.99 -17.66
CA ALA A 55 3.87 8.61 -18.47
C ALA A 55 5.27 8.41 -17.88
N ALA A 56 5.64 7.15 -17.65
CA ALA A 56 6.90 6.74 -17.04
C ALA A 56 7.52 5.54 -17.74
N THR A 57 8.73 5.16 -17.33
CA THR A 57 9.41 3.93 -17.73
C THR A 57 9.76 3.09 -16.49
N PRO A 58 9.68 1.75 -16.54
CA PRO A 58 10.08 0.91 -15.41
C PRO A 58 11.59 0.98 -15.15
N VAL A 59 11.96 1.03 -13.88
CA VAL A 59 13.36 1.02 -13.42
C VAL A 59 13.64 -0.30 -12.71
N ARG A 60 14.61 -1.08 -13.22
CA ARG A 60 15.00 -2.40 -12.69
C ARG A 60 16.27 -2.34 -11.81
N ALA A 61 16.73 -1.16 -11.42
CA ALA A 61 17.84 -1.01 -10.49
C ALA A 61 17.44 -1.42 -9.05
N THR A 62 18.35 -2.06 -8.33
CA THR A 62 18.29 -2.21 -6.86
C THR A 62 19.19 -1.15 -6.21
N ASN A 63 19.16 -1.03 -4.88
CA ASN A 63 19.95 -0.04 -4.12
C ASN A 63 19.60 1.42 -4.45
N VAL A 64 18.37 1.67 -4.92
CA VAL A 64 17.82 3.02 -5.03
C VAL A 64 17.55 3.52 -3.61
N TYR A 65 18.12 4.66 -3.27
CA TYR A 65 17.94 5.23 -1.94
C TYR A 65 16.55 5.87 -1.82
N ASP A 66 15.74 5.49 -0.83
CA ASP A 66 14.35 5.99 -0.67
C ASP A 66 14.21 7.53 -0.83
N PRO A 67 15.13 8.38 -0.32
CA PRO A 67 15.06 9.84 -0.44
C PRO A 67 15.29 10.40 -1.85
N VAL A 68 15.72 9.58 -2.82
CA VAL A 68 15.77 10.00 -4.24
C VAL A 68 14.45 9.74 -4.97
N ILE A 69 13.51 9.03 -4.34
CA ILE A 69 12.12 8.92 -4.80
C ILE A 69 11.42 10.26 -4.51
N GLU A 70 10.49 10.67 -5.37
CA GLU A 70 9.74 11.91 -5.18
C GLU A 70 9.07 11.93 -3.81
N ASN A 71 9.47 12.92 -2.99
CA ASN A 71 9.19 12.95 -1.57
C ASN A 71 7.69 13.01 -1.26
N SER A 72 6.92 13.79 -2.03
CA SER A 72 5.50 13.99 -1.79
C SER A 72 4.70 12.69 -1.99
N TYR A 73 5.00 12.01 -3.09
CA TYR A 73 4.40 10.74 -3.46
C TYR A 73 4.90 9.60 -2.55
N MET A 74 6.20 9.56 -2.21
CA MET A 74 6.71 8.55 -1.28
C MET A 74 6.13 8.71 0.13
N THR A 75 5.83 9.95 0.55
CA THR A 75 5.09 10.22 1.79
C THR A 75 3.66 9.68 1.71
N LEU A 76 2.97 9.90 0.58
CA LEU A 76 1.64 9.34 0.33
C LEU A 76 1.64 7.81 0.41
N VAL A 77 2.64 7.17 -0.20
CA VAL A 77 2.86 5.71 -0.14
C VAL A 77 3.10 5.25 1.29
N ALA A 78 3.99 5.92 2.05
CA ALA A 78 4.27 5.55 3.42
C ALA A 78 3.05 5.68 4.35
N VAL A 79 2.21 6.71 4.14
CA VAL A 79 0.94 6.86 4.86
C VAL A 79 -0.06 5.77 4.44
N PHE A 80 -0.11 5.38 3.17
CA PHE A 80 -0.93 4.24 2.72
C PHE A 80 -0.49 2.94 3.40
N GLN A 81 0.82 2.66 3.41
CA GLN A 81 1.38 1.49 4.08
C GLN A 81 1.04 1.50 5.59
N TYR A 82 1.03 2.68 6.23
CA TYR A 82 0.58 2.82 7.62
C TYR A 82 -0.94 2.59 7.78
N LEU A 83 -1.79 3.11 6.89
CA LEU A 83 -3.24 2.87 6.87
C LEU A 83 -3.54 1.36 6.91
N ILE A 84 -2.90 0.60 6.03
CA ILE A 84 -3.11 -0.85 5.91
C ILE A 84 -2.27 -1.67 6.89
N GLY A 85 -1.35 -1.05 7.63
CA GLY A 85 -0.44 -1.73 8.56
C GLY A 85 0.54 -2.67 7.85
N ASN A 86 1.06 -2.27 6.70
CA ASN A 86 2.04 -3.05 5.95
C ASN A 86 3.46 -2.56 6.23
N ASN A 87 4.28 -3.45 6.78
CA ASN A 87 5.69 -3.20 7.04
C ASN A 87 6.61 -4.06 6.15
N ASP A 88 6.08 -4.86 5.23
CA ASP A 88 6.86 -5.72 4.34
C ASP A 88 7.09 -5.07 2.97
N TRP A 89 7.92 -4.02 2.94
CA TRP A 89 8.33 -3.33 1.70
C TRP A 89 9.70 -2.66 1.85
N SER A 90 10.40 -2.43 0.74
CA SER A 90 11.71 -1.78 0.74
C SER A 90 12.04 -1.19 -0.63
N VAL A 91 12.26 0.14 -0.73
CA VAL A 91 12.75 0.76 -1.98
C VAL A 91 14.18 0.31 -2.25
N TRP A 92 15.05 0.36 -1.24
CA TRP A 92 16.44 -0.12 -1.35
C TRP A 92 16.55 -1.55 -1.89
N GLY A 93 15.78 -2.47 -1.30
CA GLY A 93 15.76 -3.88 -1.70
C GLY A 93 14.86 -4.18 -2.90
N ARG A 94 14.08 -3.20 -3.37
CA ARG A 94 12.99 -3.38 -4.35
C ARG A 94 12.08 -4.57 -3.98
N HIS A 95 11.70 -4.62 -2.71
CA HIS A 95 10.81 -5.63 -2.15
C HIS A 95 9.40 -5.02 -2.03
N ASN A 96 8.40 -5.66 -2.63
CA ASN A 96 7.00 -5.23 -2.62
C ASN A 96 6.79 -3.76 -3.05
N ILE A 97 7.67 -3.29 -3.95
CA ILE A 97 7.62 -1.95 -4.53
C ILE A 97 8.29 -1.95 -5.91
N ALA A 98 7.59 -1.43 -6.92
CA ALA A 98 8.10 -1.26 -8.27
C ALA A 98 8.53 0.19 -8.47
N ILE A 99 9.63 0.42 -9.18
CA ILE A 99 10.18 1.77 -9.38
C ILE A 99 9.93 2.18 -10.82
N PHE A 100 9.46 3.41 -11.01
CA PHE A 100 9.22 4.03 -12.31
C PHE A 100 9.90 5.39 -12.38
N GLN A 101 10.37 5.79 -13.56
CA GLN A 101 10.89 7.13 -13.81
C GLN A 101 9.95 7.88 -14.75
N GLN A 102 9.43 9.04 -14.34
CA GLN A 102 8.61 9.86 -15.23
C GLN A 102 9.40 10.31 -16.46
N THR A 103 8.72 10.44 -17.60
CA THR A 103 9.36 10.83 -18.86
C THR A 103 9.58 12.33 -18.97
N ALA A 104 8.70 13.15 -18.39
CA ALA A 104 8.81 14.61 -18.39
C ALA A 104 9.82 15.10 -17.35
N ASP A 105 10.62 16.11 -17.70
CA ASP A 105 11.55 16.75 -16.77
C ASP A 105 10.81 17.35 -15.55
N PRO A 106 11.32 17.15 -14.32
CA PRO A 106 12.67 16.70 -13.97
C PRO A 106 12.86 15.16 -13.89
N ARG A 107 11.93 14.36 -14.42
CA ARG A 107 11.97 12.88 -14.44
C ARG A 107 12.12 12.24 -13.06
N PRO A 108 11.24 12.59 -12.10
CA PRO A 108 11.30 12.01 -10.76
C PRO A 108 11.11 10.49 -10.79
N LEU A 109 11.70 9.84 -9.78
CA LEU A 109 11.46 8.42 -9.49
C LEU A 109 10.20 8.27 -8.62
N LEU A 110 9.39 7.27 -8.94
CA LEU A 110 8.15 6.93 -8.24
C LEU A 110 8.21 5.48 -7.77
N GLY A 111 7.96 5.24 -6.48
CA GLY A 111 7.85 3.89 -5.90
C GLY A 111 6.38 3.46 -5.77
N VAL A 112 5.94 2.50 -6.58
CA VAL A 112 4.56 2.02 -6.56
C VAL A 112 4.49 0.70 -5.78
N PRO A 113 3.85 0.68 -4.61
CA PRO A 113 3.81 -0.50 -3.76
C PRO A 113 2.87 -1.56 -4.36
N TYR A 114 3.18 -2.83 -4.11
CA TYR A 114 2.36 -3.99 -4.47
C TYR A 114 2.58 -5.09 -3.43
N ASP A 115 1.81 -6.18 -3.50
CA ASP A 115 1.86 -7.31 -2.58
C ASP A 115 1.50 -6.90 -1.14
N PHE A 116 0.19 -6.92 -0.84
CA PHE A 116 -0.35 -6.37 0.42
C PHE A 116 -0.83 -7.44 1.39
N ASP A 117 -0.51 -8.70 1.13
CA ASP A 117 -1.01 -9.83 1.90
C ASP A 117 -0.44 -9.88 3.33
N PHE A 118 0.79 -9.37 3.53
CA PHE A 118 1.47 -9.19 4.83
C PHE A 118 1.01 -7.94 5.62
N SER A 119 -0.11 -7.34 5.24
CA SER A 119 -0.65 -6.15 5.92
C SER A 119 -1.59 -6.49 7.08
N GLY A 120 -1.63 -5.64 8.10
CA GLY A 120 -2.57 -5.77 9.23
C GLY A 120 -4.04 -5.73 8.82
N ALA A 121 -4.38 -4.99 7.76
CA ALA A 121 -5.73 -4.97 7.18
C ALA A 121 -6.08 -6.31 6.51
N VAL A 122 -5.13 -6.98 5.87
CA VAL A 122 -5.34 -8.33 5.36
C VAL A 122 -5.34 -9.34 6.49
N ASN A 123 -4.46 -9.24 7.50
CA ASN A 123 -4.35 -10.18 8.63
C ASN A 123 -4.38 -11.65 8.18
N ALA A 124 -3.54 -11.99 7.20
CA ALA A 124 -3.43 -13.36 6.73
C ALA A 124 -2.87 -14.26 7.86
N PRO A 125 -3.38 -15.50 8.02
CA PRO A 125 -2.97 -16.37 9.13
C PRO A 125 -1.51 -16.80 9.08
N TYR A 126 -0.88 -16.72 7.90
CA TYR A 126 0.53 -17.02 7.70
C TYR A 126 1.44 -15.79 7.83
N ALA A 127 0.88 -14.58 7.87
CA ALA A 127 1.68 -13.36 7.91
C ALA A 127 2.29 -13.17 9.29
N THR A 128 3.57 -12.85 9.33
CA THR A 128 4.32 -12.57 10.56
C THR A 128 4.95 -11.18 10.49
N PRO A 129 5.14 -10.50 11.65
CA PRO A 129 5.76 -9.19 11.65
C PRO A 129 7.21 -9.26 11.13
N PRO A 130 7.66 -8.29 10.32
CA PRO A 130 9.04 -8.27 9.88
C PRO A 130 10.00 -8.03 11.06
N PRO A 131 11.15 -8.72 11.14
CA PRO A 131 12.06 -8.60 12.29
C PRO A 131 12.69 -7.22 12.43
N GLN A 132 12.73 -6.43 11.36
CA GLN A 132 13.33 -5.09 11.31
C GLN A 132 12.46 -3.97 11.92
N VAL A 133 11.23 -4.26 12.37
CA VAL A 133 10.32 -3.26 12.95
C VAL A 133 9.85 -3.68 14.36
N PRO A 134 9.71 -2.73 15.31
CA PRO A 134 9.41 -3.04 16.70
C PRO A 134 7.91 -3.26 16.94
N VAL A 135 7.32 -4.20 16.20
CA VAL A 135 5.90 -4.57 16.27
C VAL A 135 5.74 -6.01 16.76
N LYS A 136 4.67 -6.29 17.51
CA LYS A 136 4.39 -7.61 18.09
C LYS A 136 3.53 -8.46 17.15
N THR A 137 2.63 -7.83 16.41
CA THR A 137 1.73 -8.49 15.47
C THR A 137 1.68 -7.74 14.13
N VAL A 138 1.25 -8.42 13.06
CA VAL A 138 1.04 -7.79 11.75
C VAL A 138 -0.04 -6.70 11.79
N ARG A 139 -0.90 -6.68 12.83
CA ARG A 139 -1.91 -5.65 13.04
C ARG A 139 -1.37 -4.40 13.74
N ASP A 140 -0.15 -4.43 14.26
CA ASP A 140 0.45 -3.24 14.85
C ASP A 140 0.94 -2.33 13.72
N ARG A 141 0.52 -1.05 13.75
CA ARG A 141 1.00 -0.07 12.79
C ARG A 141 2.36 0.46 13.18
N TRP A 142 3.21 0.67 12.17
CA TRP A 142 4.50 1.32 12.34
C TRP A 142 4.78 2.20 11.12
N TYR A 143 5.05 3.48 11.34
CA TYR A 143 5.31 4.40 10.24
C TYR A 143 6.75 4.26 9.77
N ARG A 144 6.95 3.78 8.54
CA ARG A 144 8.28 3.57 7.93
C ARG A 144 8.69 4.66 6.94
N GLY A 145 7.96 5.76 6.87
CA GLY A 145 8.31 6.91 6.02
C GLY A 145 9.44 7.74 6.63
N PHE A 146 10.14 8.48 5.77
CA PHE A 146 11.12 9.48 6.21
C PHE A 146 10.42 10.69 6.82
N CYS A 147 11.15 11.42 7.67
CA CYS A 147 10.71 12.70 8.19
C CYS A 147 10.59 13.70 7.04
N GLN A 148 9.49 14.46 7.01
CA GLN A 148 9.15 15.37 5.93
C GLN A 148 8.67 16.71 6.49
N PRO A 149 8.79 17.82 5.73
CA PRO A 149 8.18 19.08 6.10
C PRO A 149 6.68 18.92 6.35
N ASP A 150 6.14 19.70 7.28
CA ASP A 150 4.72 19.66 7.63
C ASP A 150 3.80 19.82 6.41
N SER A 151 4.18 20.66 5.44
CA SER A 151 3.42 20.86 4.20
C SER A 151 3.26 19.57 3.38
N VAL A 152 4.31 18.75 3.32
CA VAL A 152 4.31 17.48 2.57
C VAL A 152 3.48 16.42 3.31
N LEU A 153 3.72 16.26 4.61
CA LEU A 153 2.97 15.30 5.42
C LEU A 153 1.48 15.65 5.48
N GLN A 154 1.13 16.91 5.76
CA GLN A 154 -0.27 17.33 5.82
C GLN A 154 -0.96 17.23 4.45
N GLY A 155 -0.24 17.49 3.36
CA GLY A 155 -0.74 17.26 2.00
C GLY A 155 -1.11 15.79 1.76
N ALA A 156 -0.24 14.86 2.16
CA ALA A 156 -0.54 13.43 2.08
C ALA A 156 -1.75 13.05 2.95
N LEU A 157 -1.78 13.46 4.22
CA LEU A 157 -2.89 13.18 5.14
C LEU A 157 -4.23 13.75 4.65
N ALA A 158 -4.22 14.97 4.10
CA ALA A 158 -5.43 15.58 3.53
C ALA A 158 -6.01 14.76 2.38
N ARG A 159 -5.17 14.12 1.58
CA ARG A 159 -5.62 13.24 0.48
C ARG A 159 -6.38 12.02 0.99
N PHE A 160 -5.93 11.41 2.10
CA PHE A 160 -6.67 10.32 2.76
C PHE A 160 -7.98 10.80 3.39
N ARG A 161 -7.99 11.98 4.02
CA ARG A 161 -9.21 12.58 4.57
C ARG A 161 -10.25 12.81 3.47
N ALA A 162 -9.83 13.38 2.33
CA ALA A 162 -10.71 13.62 1.18
C ALA A 162 -11.21 12.31 0.54
N ALA A 163 -10.38 11.27 0.51
CA ALA A 163 -10.74 9.97 -0.07
C ALA A 163 -11.49 9.04 0.91
N LYS A 164 -11.77 9.46 2.16
CA LYS A 164 -12.31 8.59 3.22
C LYS A 164 -13.52 7.76 2.76
N ASP A 165 -14.55 8.39 2.23
CA ASP A 165 -15.75 7.65 1.80
C ASP A 165 -15.47 6.67 0.67
N SER A 166 -14.61 7.06 -0.29
CA SER A 166 -14.19 6.19 -1.39
C SER A 166 -13.37 4.99 -0.90
N ILE A 167 -12.52 5.17 0.11
CA ILE A 167 -11.75 4.10 0.75
C ILE A 167 -12.69 3.05 1.34
N TYR A 168 -13.70 3.46 2.10
CA TYR A 168 -14.65 2.54 2.71
C TYR A 168 -15.54 1.87 1.66
N ALA A 169 -15.98 2.63 0.65
CA ALA A 169 -16.79 2.12 -0.44
C ALA A 169 -16.06 1.01 -1.23
N ASN A 170 -14.75 1.14 -1.47
CA ASN A 170 -13.98 0.13 -2.19
C ASN A 170 -13.90 -1.22 -1.47
N VAL A 171 -13.91 -1.23 -0.13
CA VAL A 171 -13.97 -2.48 0.66
C VAL A 171 -15.37 -3.10 0.61
N ARG A 172 -16.41 -2.28 0.82
CA ARG A 172 -17.81 -2.75 0.80
C ARG A 172 -18.23 -3.28 -0.57
N ALA A 173 -17.62 -2.76 -1.64
CA ALA A 173 -17.91 -3.14 -3.02
C ALA A 173 -17.09 -4.35 -3.51
N VAL A 174 -16.41 -5.10 -2.63
CA VAL A 174 -15.76 -6.36 -3.02
C VAL A 174 -16.78 -7.49 -3.02
N PRO A 175 -17.04 -8.13 -4.18
CA PRO A 175 -17.94 -9.27 -4.27
C PRO A 175 -17.48 -10.42 -3.35
N ASP A 176 -18.44 -11.04 -2.67
CA ASP A 176 -18.25 -12.24 -1.82
C ASP A 176 -17.20 -12.11 -0.71
N LEU A 177 -16.80 -10.88 -0.36
CA LEU A 177 -16.01 -10.63 0.84
C LEU A 177 -16.94 -10.82 2.06
N PRO A 178 -16.67 -11.77 2.98
CA PRO A 178 -17.57 -12.03 4.10
C PRO A 178 -17.80 -10.78 4.95
N GLU A 179 -19.01 -10.57 5.46
CA GLU A 179 -19.35 -9.37 6.24
C GLU A 179 -18.44 -9.17 7.46
N GLY A 180 -18.01 -10.27 8.09
CA GLY A 180 -17.03 -10.22 9.18
C GLY A 180 -15.68 -9.66 8.72
N ASP A 181 -15.20 -10.08 7.55
CA ASP A 181 -13.95 -9.58 6.96
C ASP A 181 -14.09 -8.10 6.54
N VAL A 182 -15.23 -7.71 5.96
CA VAL A 182 -15.53 -6.29 5.67
C VAL A 182 -15.43 -5.47 6.95
N ARG A 183 -16.14 -5.88 8.00
CA ARG A 183 -16.15 -5.19 9.29
C ARG A 183 -14.74 -5.07 9.88
N ASN A 184 -13.98 -6.17 9.90
CA ASN A 184 -12.62 -6.21 10.43
C ASN A 184 -11.67 -5.23 9.70
N VAL A 185 -11.80 -5.08 8.37
CA VAL A 185 -11.01 -4.12 7.59
C VAL A 185 -11.45 -2.68 7.89
N LEU A 186 -12.76 -2.42 7.94
CA LEU A 186 -13.28 -1.08 8.18
C LEU A 186 -12.99 -0.57 9.60
N GLU A 187 -13.14 -1.41 10.62
CA GLU A 187 -12.75 -1.09 12.00
C GLU A 187 -11.25 -0.80 12.10
N TYR A 188 -10.44 -1.56 11.35
CA TYR A 188 -9.01 -1.27 11.26
C TYR A 188 -8.77 0.11 10.64
N PHE A 189 -9.48 0.47 9.57
CA PHE A 189 -9.38 1.81 8.97
C PHE A 189 -9.89 2.92 9.89
N ASP A 190 -10.93 2.68 10.69
CA ASP A 190 -11.44 3.66 11.67
C ASP A 190 -10.31 4.10 12.61
N ASP A 191 -9.49 3.17 13.09
CA ASP A 191 -8.36 3.50 13.97
C ASP A 191 -7.30 4.36 13.27
N PHE A 192 -7.05 4.14 11.97
CA PHE A 192 -6.20 5.04 11.19
C PHE A 192 -6.80 6.45 11.10
N PHE A 193 -8.11 6.56 10.83
CA PHE A 193 -8.77 7.86 10.71
C PHE A 193 -8.78 8.62 12.05
N LYS A 194 -8.99 7.92 13.18
CA LYS A 194 -8.83 8.50 14.53
C LYS A 194 -7.42 9.08 14.76
N VAL A 195 -6.38 8.40 14.26
CA VAL A 195 -4.99 8.90 14.35
C VAL A 195 -4.83 10.18 13.54
N ILE A 196 -5.23 10.19 12.26
CA ILE A 196 -4.97 11.33 11.38
C ILE A 196 -5.90 12.53 11.66
N GLU A 197 -6.99 12.34 12.38
CA GLU A 197 -7.90 13.39 12.87
C GLU A 197 -7.41 14.03 14.19
N ASN A 198 -6.42 13.44 14.87
CA ASN A 198 -5.87 13.94 16.12
C ASN A 198 -4.44 14.48 15.95
N PRO A 199 -4.19 15.81 16.06
CA PRO A 199 -2.85 16.39 15.86
C PRO A 199 -1.77 15.81 16.78
N GLY A 200 -2.12 15.48 18.03
CA GLY A 200 -1.20 14.86 18.99
C GLY A 200 -0.81 13.44 18.57
N ALA A 201 -1.77 12.66 18.06
CA ALA A 201 -1.51 11.36 17.49
C ALA A 201 -0.68 11.47 16.20
N VAL A 202 -1.01 12.40 15.29
CA VAL A 202 -0.20 12.64 14.09
C VAL A 202 1.25 12.93 14.45
N ARG A 203 1.49 13.83 15.41
CA ARG A 203 2.85 14.15 15.87
C ARG A 203 3.56 12.92 16.42
N ARG A 204 2.87 12.09 17.20
CA ARG A 204 3.46 10.87 17.78
C ARG A 204 3.80 9.84 16.71
N GLU A 205 2.87 9.52 15.82
CA GLU A 205 2.98 8.43 14.86
C GLU A 205 3.85 8.80 13.65
N PHE A 206 3.70 10.00 13.08
CA PHE A 206 4.32 10.37 11.81
C PHE A 206 5.51 11.33 11.93
N VAL A 207 5.64 12.06 13.05
CA VAL A 207 6.70 13.09 13.21
C VAL A 207 7.78 12.67 14.20
N ARG A 208 7.42 12.06 15.34
CA ARG A 208 8.42 11.59 16.31
C ARG A 208 9.07 10.27 15.91
N ASN A 209 8.31 9.40 15.25
CA ASN A 209 8.74 8.04 14.90
C ASN A 209 9.16 7.88 13.43
N CYS A 210 9.23 8.98 12.66
CA CYS A 210 9.69 8.91 11.27
C CYS A 210 11.18 8.54 11.17
N ARG A 211 11.56 7.96 10.03
CA ARG A 211 12.96 7.64 9.74
C ARG A 211 13.73 8.93 9.45
N THR A 212 14.86 9.12 10.12
CA THR A 212 15.81 10.18 9.79
C THR A 212 16.86 9.65 8.82
N LEU A 213 17.41 10.55 8.00
CA LEU A 213 18.63 10.25 7.25
C LEU A 213 19.76 10.15 8.27
N GLN A 214 20.26 8.93 8.50
CA GLN A 214 21.57 8.78 9.10
C GLN A 214 22.58 9.13 8.00
N LEU A 215 23.04 10.39 8.01
CA LEU A 215 24.27 10.75 7.30
C LEU A 215 25.38 9.91 7.95
N ARG A 216 25.89 8.93 7.21
CA ARG A 216 27.15 8.27 7.54
C ARG A 216 28.30 9.11 7.02
#